data_AF-A0AAE0T916-F1
#
_entry.id   AF-A0AAE0T916-F1
#
_cell.length_a   1.000
_cell.length_b   1.000
_cell.length_c   1.000
_cell.angle_alpha   90.00
_cell.angle_beta   90.00
_cell.angle_gamma   90.00
#
_symmetry.space_group_name_H-M   'P 1'
#
loop_
_entity.id
_entity.type
_entity.pdbx_description
1 polymer ?
#
loop_
_entity_poly.entity_id
_entity_poly.type
_entity_poly.pdbx_seq_one_letter_code
_entity_poly.pdbx_strand_id
1 'polypeptide(L)'
;MTCNTDCEHPEYEVAAFVMNRLLGFNNMPITVGRQISWFDDVFPVASKRFGKEMTIKNGTDVCFKWRCPSTEVFREFCFHKGIIFGSATIWLNKAVHIVYPYGQEREKYEYHDFHLYAKAKEFCLRSMILLGAPIYQCCSIRRSTFDALYRLKNTLTEEFENETRDDPIYPLLLPKVFLQMQARLKELVSFLDFCIAHKGLENVVFD
;
A
#
# COMPACT_ATOMS: atom_id res chain seq x y z
N MET A 1 -16.68 2.83 -9.51
CA MET A 1 -15.74 2.31 -8.49
C MET A 1 -15.36 3.48 -7.60
N THR A 2 -15.68 3.41 -6.33
CA THR A 2 -15.32 4.41 -5.30
C THR A 2 -13.98 4.00 -4.69
N CYS A 3 -13.05 4.94 -4.47
CA CYS A 3 -11.71 4.66 -3.89
C CYS A 3 -11.70 4.03 -2.48
N ASN A 4 -12.87 3.85 -1.84
CA ASN A 4 -13.00 3.39 -0.45
C ASN A 4 -13.79 2.07 -0.31
N THR A 5 -13.93 1.31 -1.40
CA THR A 5 -14.67 0.02 -1.39
C THR A 5 -13.80 -1.21 -1.39
N ASP A 6 -12.48 -1.04 -1.46
CA ASP A 6 -11.55 -2.16 -1.59
C ASP A 6 -11.19 -2.68 -0.20
N CYS A 7 -11.20 -4.01 -0.08
CA CYS A 7 -10.71 -4.68 1.12
C CYS A 7 -9.18 -4.52 1.16
N GLU A 8 -8.60 -4.49 2.36
CA GLU A 8 -7.15 -4.52 2.50
C GLU A 8 -6.61 -5.83 1.91
N HIS A 9 -5.56 -5.71 1.09
CA HIS A 9 -4.90 -6.81 0.42
C HIS A 9 -3.52 -7.01 1.08
N PRO A 10 -3.27 -8.15 1.74
CA PRO A 10 -2.03 -8.36 2.50
C PRO A 10 -0.76 -8.25 1.64
N GLU A 11 -0.85 -8.64 0.37
CA GLU A 11 0.23 -8.54 -0.61
C GLU A 11 0.72 -7.10 -0.80
N TYR A 12 -0.17 -6.10 -0.69
CA TYR A 12 0.20 -4.69 -0.86
C TYR A 12 0.94 -4.12 0.34
N GLU A 13 0.74 -4.67 1.54
CA GLU A 13 1.49 -4.27 2.73
C GLU A 13 2.96 -4.73 2.64
N VAL A 14 3.19 -5.97 2.18
CA VAL A 14 4.55 -6.48 1.94
C VAL A 14 5.20 -5.70 0.78
N ALA A 15 4.46 -5.49 -0.31
CA ALA A 15 4.97 -4.75 -1.46
C ALA A 15 5.32 -3.30 -1.12
N ALA A 16 4.51 -2.62 -0.32
CA ALA A 16 4.79 -1.27 0.13
C ALA A 16 6.07 -1.22 0.99
N PHE A 17 6.29 -2.19 1.87
CA PHE A 17 7.52 -2.27 2.67
C PHE A 17 8.77 -2.46 1.79
N VAL A 18 8.72 -3.37 0.83
CA VAL A 18 9.82 -3.61 -0.12
C VAL A 18 10.09 -2.36 -0.95
N MET A 19 9.04 -1.70 -1.46
CA MET A 19 9.18 -0.46 -2.22
C MET A 19 9.77 0.67 -1.37
N ASN A 20 9.36 0.77 -0.10
CA ASN A 20 9.90 1.73 0.86
C ASN A 20 11.42 1.58 1.04
N ARG A 21 11.90 0.33 1.10
CA ARG A 21 13.32 -0.01 1.20
C ARG A 21 14.07 0.27 -0.11
N LEU A 22 13.51 -0.11 -1.26
CA LEU A 22 14.12 0.17 -2.58
C LEU A 22 14.29 1.68 -2.84
N LEU A 23 13.33 2.49 -2.39
CA LEU A 23 13.39 3.95 -2.48
C LEU A 23 14.26 4.60 -1.40
N GLY A 24 14.76 3.82 -0.43
CA GLY A 24 15.61 4.32 0.65
C GLY A 24 14.88 5.14 1.71
N PHE A 25 13.55 5.11 1.76
CA PHE A 25 12.77 5.87 2.74
C PHE A 25 12.90 5.31 4.16
N ASN A 26 12.97 3.98 4.29
CA ASN A 26 13.21 3.26 5.55
C ASN A 26 12.33 3.75 6.72
N ASN A 27 11.10 4.15 6.43
CA ASN A 27 10.14 4.70 7.41
C ASN A 27 8.86 3.87 7.53
N MET A 28 8.83 2.69 6.90
CA MET A 28 7.77 1.71 7.06
C MET A 28 8.21 0.60 8.03
N PRO A 29 7.34 0.14 8.95
CA PRO A 29 7.65 -1.03 9.78
C PRO A 29 7.92 -2.27 8.91
N ILE A 30 8.72 -3.19 9.45
CA ILE A 30 9.04 -4.45 8.77
C ILE A 30 7.75 -5.25 8.58
N THR A 31 7.49 -5.63 7.32
CA THR A 31 6.33 -6.40 6.91
C THR A 31 6.77 -7.59 6.06
N VAL A 32 6.27 -8.78 6.38
CA VAL A 32 6.58 -10.03 5.64
C VAL A 32 5.31 -10.79 5.28
N GLY A 33 5.34 -11.52 4.17
CA GLY A 33 4.30 -12.48 3.84
C GLY A 33 4.36 -13.71 4.75
N ARG A 34 3.19 -14.28 5.06
CA ARG A 34 3.07 -15.56 5.76
C ARG A 34 1.94 -16.40 5.19
N GLN A 35 2.21 -17.68 5.07
CA GLN A 35 1.18 -18.72 4.96
C GLN A 35 0.89 -19.26 6.36
N ILE A 36 -0.37 -19.22 6.77
CA ILE A 36 -0.81 -19.61 8.12
C ILE A 36 -1.89 -20.69 7.99
N SER A 37 -1.80 -21.73 8.83
CA SER A 37 -2.83 -22.75 8.99
C SER A 37 -3.77 -22.36 10.13
N TRP A 38 -5.07 -22.25 9.84
CA TRP A 38 -6.08 -22.04 10.88
C TRP A 38 -6.07 -23.15 11.93
N PHE A 39 -5.86 -24.39 11.51
CA PHE A 39 -5.89 -25.55 12.38
C PHE A 39 -4.66 -25.67 13.27
N ASP A 40 -3.48 -25.38 12.72
CA ASP A 40 -2.20 -25.61 13.43
C ASP A 40 -1.70 -24.36 14.16
N ASP A 41 -1.88 -23.17 13.56
CA ASP A 41 -1.28 -21.93 14.05
C ASP A 41 -2.26 -21.05 14.83
N VAL A 42 -3.56 -21.09 14.50
CA VAL A 42 -4.52 -20.13 15.04
C VAL A 42 -5.46 -20.73 16.08
N PHE A 43 -6.22 -21.78 15.75
CA PHE A 43 -7.19 -22.36 16.68
C PHE A 43 -6.60 -22.82 18.03
N PRO A 44 -5.37 -23.37 18.12
CA PRO A 44 -4.80 -23.79 19.40
C PRO A 44 -4.53 -22.64 20.37
N VAL A 45 -4.31 -21.42 19.87
CA VAL A 45 -3.98 -20.22 20.66
C VAL A 45 -5.07 -19.15 20.63
N ALA A 46 -6.11 -19.35 19.83
CA ALA A 46 -7.21 -18.40 19.67
C ALA A 46 -8.02 -18.24 20.96
N SER A 47 -8.41 -17.00 21.24
CA SER A 47 -9.38 -16.75 22.32
C SER A 47 -10.73 -17.39 22.00
N LYS A 48 -11.45 -17.84 23.04
CA LYS A 48 -12.80 -18.41 22.90
C LYS A 48 -13.78 -17.47 22.18
N ARG A 49 -13.59 -16.15 22.32
CA ARG A 49 -14.41 -15.15 21.62
C ARG A 49 -14.11 -15.16 20.12
N PHE A 50 -12.83 -15.13 19.76
CA PHE A 50 -12.40 -15.11 18.36
C PHE A 50 -12.78 -16.40 17.63
N GLY A 51 -12.58 -17.56 18.25
CA GLY A 51 -12.91 -18.85 17.63
C GLY A 51 -14.41 -19.02 17.31
N LYS A 52 -15.31 -18.32 18.01
CA LYS A 52 -16.76 -18.36 17.74
C LYS A 52 -17.18 -17.63 16.47
N GLU A 53 -16.36 -16.70 15.99
CA GLU A 53 -16.63 -15.95 14.76
C GLU A 53 -16.34 -16.78 13.49
N MET A 54 -15.81 -18.00 13.66
CA MET A 54 -15.38 -18.87 12.58
C MET A 54 -16.30 -20.07 12.40
N THR A 55 -16.53 -20.42 11.15
CA THR A 55 -17.39 -21.53 10.74
C THR A 55 -16.60 -22.48 9.85
N ILE A 56 -16.65 -23.77 10.15
CA ILE A 56 -16.04 -24.80 9.30
C ILE A 56 -17.10 -25.24 8.29
N LYS A 57 -16.78 -25.12 7.01
CA LYS A 57 -17.61 -25.57 5.89
C LYS A 57 -16.89 -26.70 5.15
N ASN A 58 -17.66 -27.59 4.54
CA ASN A 58 -17.13 -28.72 3.73
C ASN A 58 -16.11 -29.60 4.48
N GLY A 59 -16.14 -29.62 5.82
CA GLY A 59 -15.23 -30.37 6.68
C GLY A 59 -13.80 -29.83 6.79
N THR A 60 -13.36 -28.95 5.89
CA THR A 60 -11.96 -28.48 5.82
C THR A 60 -11.81 -26.98 5.57
N ASP A 61 -12.82 -26.30 5.02
CA ASP A 61 -12.74 -24.87 4.73
C ASP A 61 -13.09 -24.08 5.99
N VAL A 62 -12.29 -23.07 6.30
CA VAL A 62 -12.53 -22.16 7.43
C VAL A 62 -13.07 -20.85 6.89
N CYS A 63 -14.27 -20.47 7.31
CA CYS A 63 -14.94 -19.25 6.88
C CYS A 63 -15.19 -18.31 8.06
N PHE A 64 -14.99 -17.03 7.83
CA PHE A 64 -15.20 -15.97 8.81
C PHE A 64 -16.03 -14.84 8.19
N LYS A 65 -16.96 -14.29 8.98
CA LYS A 65 -17.79 -13.15 8.56
C LYS A 65 -17.25 -11.86 9.15
N TRP A 66 -16.84 -10.95 8.27
CA TRP A 66 -16.40 -9.62 8.66
C TRP A 66 -17.42 -8.56 8.29
N ARG A 67 -17.66 -7.61 9.20
CA ARG A 67 -18.39 -6.38 8.89
C ARG A 67 -17.40 -5.35 8.39
N CYS A 68 -17.48 -5.00 7.10
CA CYS A 68 -16.67 -3.93 6.56
C CYS A 68 -17.17 -2.58 7.11
N PRO A 69 -16.34 -1.80 7.83
CA PRO A 69 -16.78 -0.55 8.45
C PRO A 69 -17.32 0.48 7.45
N SER A 70 -16.85 0.44 6.19
CA SER A 70 -17.21 1.43 5.17
C SER A 70 -18.55 1.18 4.49
N THR A 71 -19.11 -0.02 4.57
CA THR A 71 -20.30 -0.39 3.76
C THR A 71 -21.43 -1.02 4.56
N GLU A 72 -21.25 -1.29 5.86
CA GLU A 72 -22.19 -2.05 6.71
C GLU A 72 -22.57 -3.44 6.18
N VAL A 73 -21.96 -3.89 5.09
CA VAL A 73 -22.18 -5.21 4.50
C VAL A 73 -21.28 -6.22 5.22
N PHE A 74 -21.90 -7.33 5.65
CA PHE A 74 -21.17 -8.51 6.07
C PHE A 74 -20.63 -9.24 4.85
N ARG A 75 -19.31 -9.43 4.79
CA ARG A 75 -18.67 -10.29 3.80
C ARG A 75 -18.14 -11.54 4.50
N GLU A 76 -18.40 -12.68 3.87
CA GLU A 76 -17.83 -13.94 4.31
C GLU A 76 -16.56 -14.22 3.49
N PHE A 77 -15.48 -14.51 4.20
CA PHE A 77 -14.20 -14.91 3.62
C PHE A 77 -13.96 -16.36 3.99
N CYS A 78 -13.76 -17.21 2.99
CA CYS A 78 -13.54 -18.64 3.16
C CYS A 78 -12.14 -19.03 2.68
N PHE A 79 -11.44 -19.80 3.50
CA PHE A 79 -10.07 -20.24 3.29
C PHE A 79 -10.05 -21.74 3.04
N HIS A 80 -9.62 -22.13 1.84
CA HIS A 80 -9.61 -23.53 1.44
C HIS A 80 -8.62 -24.33 2.31
N LYS A 81 -9.07 -25.48 2.85
CA LYS A 81 -8.29 -26.31 3.79
C LYS A 81 -7.78 -25.55 5.02
N GLY A 82 -8.39 -24.40 5.35
CA GLY A 82 -7.93 -23.55 6.44
C GLY A 82 -6.56 -22.89 6.20
N ILE A 83 -6.10 -22.76 4.96
CA ILE A 83 -4.85 -22.06 4.64
C ILE A 83 -5.16 -20.60 4.27
N ILE A 84 -4.51 -19.66 4.95
CA ILE A 84 -4.59 -18.22 4.68
C ILE A 84 -3.21 -17.69 4.30
N PHE A 85 -3.19 -16.81 3.30
CA PHE A 85 -2.06 -15.97 2.97
C PHE A 85 -2.31 -14.58 3.57
N GLY A 86 -1.35 -14.08 4.34
CA GLY A 86 -1.46 -12.81 5.03
C GLY A 86 -0.13 -12.09 5.10
N SER A 87 -0.16 -10.88 5.63
CA SER A 87 1.03 -10.10 5.96
C SER A 87 1.15 -9.96 7.47
N ALA A 88 2.39 -9.96 7.96
CA ALA A 88 2.72 -9.73 9.36
C ALA A 88 3.62 -8.50 9.47
N THR A 89 3.09 -7.44 10.07
CA THR A 89 3.80 -6.18 10.30
C THR A 89 4.22 -6.08 11.76
N ILE A 90 5.49 -5.75 12.02
CA ILE A 90 5.97 -5.56 13.39
C ILE A 90 5.31 -4.34 14.04
N TRP A 91 4.89 -4.51 15.29
CA TRP A 91 4.38 -3.40 16.08
C TRP A 91 5.50 -2.45 16.47
N LEU A 92 5.23 -1.15 16.42
CA LEU A 92 6.15 -0.14 16.91
C LEU A 92 6.32 -0.27 18.43
N ASN A 93 7.52 0.03 18.92
CA ASN A 93 7.79 0.09 20.35
C ASN A 93 6.84 1.10 21.01
N LYS A 94 6.27 0.75 22.17
CA LYS A 94 5.39 1.64 22.94
C LYS A 94 6.02 2.98 23.30
N ALA A 95 7.35 3.07 23.32
CA ALA A 95 8.09 4.31 23.52
C ALA A 95 8.02 5.27 22.31
N VAL A 96 7.67 4.76 21.12
CA VAL A 96 7.44 5.59 19.93
C VAL A 96 6.06 6.20 20.02
N HIS A 97 6.01 7.51 20.27
CA HIS A 97 4.77 8.26 20.23
C HIS A 97 4.47 8.71 18.81
N ILE A 98 3.44 8.11 18.20
CA ILE A 98 2.93 8.55 16.91
C ILE A 98 2.16 9.85 17.13
N VAL A 99 2.70 10.95 16.62
CA VAL A 99 2.02 12.25 16.62
C VAL A 99 1.31 12.40 15.28
N TYR A 100 -0.01 12.56 15.33
CA TYR A 100 -0.82 12.89 14.16
C TYR A 100 -0.89 14.42 14.04
N PRO A 101 -0.22 15.03 13.04
CA PRO A 101 -0.11 16.48 12.93
C PRO A 101 -1.44 17.17 12.60
N TYR A 102 -2.36 16.42 12.00
CA TYR A 102 -3.77 16.78 11.83
C TYR A 102 -4.54 15.83 12.76
N GLY A 103 -5.32 16.37 13.71
CA GLY A 103 -5.94 15.58 14.77
C GLY A 103 -6.78 14.40 14.26
N GLN A 104 -7.05 13.41 15.12
CA GLN A 104 -7.90 12.24 14.82
C GLN A 104 -9.39 12.57 14.56
N GLU A 105 -9.75 13.84 14.36
CA GLU A 105 -11.02 14.14 13.71
C GLU A 105 -10.89 13.60 12.29
N ARG A 106 -11.56 12.47 12.03
CA ARG A 106 -11.88 12.06 10.67
C ARG A 106 -12.61 13.25 10.07
N GLU A 107 -11.88 14.12 9.36
CA GLU A 107 -12.51 15.06 8.47
C GLU A 107 -13.40 14.20 7.58
N LYS A 108 -14.71 14.28 7.80
CA LYS A 108 -15.65 14.13 6.71
C LYS A 108 -15.14 15.14 5.70
N TYR A 109 -14.42 14.67 4.69
CA TYR A 109 -14.17 15.44 3.49
C TYR A 109 -15.54 15.70 2.86
N GLU A 110 -16.27 16.66 3.41
CA GLU A 110 -17.37 17.32 2.73
C GLU A 110 -16.67 18.25 1.76
N TYR A 111 -16.66 17.83 0.49
CA TYR A 111 -15.95 18.41 -0.63
C TYR A 111 -16.57 19.77 -1.00
N HIS A 112 -16.58 20.70 -0.05
CA HIS A 112 -17.11 22.03 -0.24
C HIS A 112 -15.97 22.93 -0.73
N ASP A 113 -16.09 23.23 -2.03
CA ASP A 113 -15.46 24.36 -2.72
C ASP A 113 -14.08 24.15 -3.37
N PHE A 114 -13.99 23.13 -4.24
CA PHE A 114 -13.03 23.11 -5.35
C PHE A 114 -13.78 23.04 -6.69
N HIS A 115 -14.35 24.17 -7.10
CA HIS A 115 -15.09 24.32 -8.36
C HIS A 115 -14.27 24.14 -9.66
N LEU A 116 -13.01 23.71 -9.60
CA LEU A 116 -12.19 23.32 -10.76
C LEU A 116 -11.88 21.82 -10.87
N TYR A 117 -12.41 20.98 -9.97
CA TYR A 117 -12.21 19.51 -9.99
C TYR A 117 -13.53 18.73 -10.16
N ALA A 118 -14.53 19.35 -10.80
CA ALA A 118 -15.82 18.74 -11.05
C ALA A 118 -15.77 17.75 -12.24
N LYS A 119 -15.30 16.52 -11.98
CA LYS A 119 -15.70 15.27 -12.67
C LYS A 119 -15.19 14.05 -11.90
N ALA A 120 -15.71 13.85 -10.70
CA ALA A 120 -15.35 12.77 -9.76
C ALA A 120 -15.69 11.33 -10.25
N LYS A 121 -16.17 11.13 -11.49
CA LYS A 121 -16.45 9.81 -12.06
C LYS A 121 -15.28 9.21 -12.86
N GLU A 122 -14.32 10.04 -13.29
CA GLU A 122 -13.05 9.60 -13.95
C GLU A 122 -11.87 9.49 -12.96
N PHE A 123 -12.13 9.71 -11.67
CA PHE A 123 -11.13 10.03 -10.65
C PHE A 123 -10.17 8.88 -10.28
N CYS A 124 -10.60 7.61 -10.39
CA CYS A 124 -9.73 6.46 -10.07
C CYS A 124 -8.50 6.35 -11.00
N LEU A 125 -8.66 6.70 -12.28
CA LEU A 125 -7.59 6.66 -13.28
C LEU A 125 -6.59 7.82 -13.13
N ARG A 126 -6.96 8.89 -12.42
CA ARG A 126 -6.18 10.13 -12.28
C ARG A 126 -5.52 10.33 -10.91
N SER A 127 -5.60 9.30 -10.05
CA SER A 127 -5.07 9.26 -8.67
C SER A 127 -3.61 9.70 -8.51
N MET A 128 -2.79 9.54 -9.55
CA MET A 128 -1.39 9.93 -9.59
C MET A 128 -1.14 11.44 -9.53
N ILE A 129 -2.01 12.28 -10.13
CA ILE A 129 -1.84 13.75 -10.08
C ILE A 129 -2.00 14.24 -8.63
N LEU A 130 -2.88 13.60 -7.85
CA LEU A 130 -3.14 13.95 -6.46
C LEU A 130 -2.03 13.46 -5.52
N LEU A 131 -1.54 12.23 -5.73
CA LEU A 131 -0.44 11.68 -4.93
C LEU A 131 0.89 12.38 -5.22
N GLY A 132 1.12 12.79 -6.47
CA GLY A 132 2.27 13.60 -6.84
C GLY A 132 2.08 15.10 -6.63
N ALA A 133 0.91 15.56 -6.16
CA ALA A 133 0.56 16.98 -6.09
C ALA A 133 1.62 17.85 -5.39
N PRO A 134 2.24 17.42 -4.27
CA PRO A 134 3.31 18.19 -3.65
C PRO A 134 4.51 18.42 -4.59
N ILE A 135 4.90 17.40 -5.37
CA ILE A 135 5.98 17.53 -6.35
C ILE A 135 5.52 18.39 -7.53
N TYR A 136 4.30 18.16 -8.05
CA TYR A 136 3.72 18.92 -9.15
C TYR A 136 3.57 20.42 -8.86
N GLN A 137 3.27 20.77 -7.61
CA GLN A 137 3.07 22.16 -7.19
C GLN A 137 4.38 22.84 -6.79
N CYS A 138 5.28 22.13 -6.09
CA CYS A 138 6.47 22.75 -5.53
C CYS A 138 7.70 22.65 -6.45
N CYS A 139 7.78 21.65 -7.34
CA CYS A 139 9.01 21.31 -8.07
C CYS A 139 10.22 21.21 -7.12
N SER A 140 10.07 20.46 -6.02
CA SER A 140 11.12 20.32 -5.01
C SER A 140 11.16 18.88 -4.51
N ILE A 141 12.36 18.31 -4.41
CA ILE A 141 12.59 16.92 -3.99
C ILE A 141 13.92 16.76 -3.26
N ARG A 142 13.97 15.87 -2.26
CA ARG A 142 15.23 15.50 -1.59
C ARG A 142 16.17 14.78 -2.56
N ARG A 143 17.48 15.03 -2.44
CA ARG A 143 18.52 14.39 -3.25
C ARG A 143 18.49 12.87 -3.14
N SER A 144 18.37 12.33 -1.93
CA SER A 144 18.28 10.88 -1.72
C SER A 144 17.11 10.24 -2.48
N THR A 145 15.94 10.89 -2.45
CA THR A 145 14.76 10.44 -3.20
C THR A 145 14.97 10.57 -4.70
N PHE A 146 15.53 11.70 -5.16
CA PHE A 146 15.83 11.94 -6.57
C PHE A 146 16.74 10.84 -7.14
N ASP A 147 17.85 10.56 -6.45
CA ASP A 147 18.83 9.55 -6.85
C ASP A 147 18.18 8.15 -6.91
N ALA A 148 17.36 7.80 -5.92
CA ALA A 148 16.65 6.52 -5.89
C ALA A 148 15.66 6.37 -7.06
N LEU A 149 14.88 7.42 -7.38
CA LEU A 149 13.93 7.40 -8.48
C LEU A 149 14.63 7.26 -9.84
N TYR A 150 15.72 8.00 -10.07
CA TYR A 150 16.49 7.93 -11.32
C TYR A 150 17.23 6.61 -11.50
N ARG A 151 17.67 5.99 -10.39
CA ARG A 151 18.24 4.65 -10.37
C ARG A 151 17.22 3.59 -10.80
N LEU A 152 16.02 3.63 -10.21
CA LEU A 152 14.96 2.64 -10.45
C LEU A 152 14.17 2.83 -11.75
N LYS A 153 14.35 3.95 -12.46
CA LYS A 153 13.48 4.41 -13.57
C LYS A 153 13.25 3.39 -14.69
N ASN A 154 14.16 2.42 -14.85
CA ASN A 154 14.08 1.35 -15.85
C ASN A 154 14.20 -0.07 -15.28
N THR A 155 14.52 -0.22 -13.98
CA THR A 155 14.87 -1.50 -13.34
C THR A 155 13.93 -1.88 -12.20
N LEU A 156 12.91 -1.05 -11.89
CA LEU A 156 12.03 -1.24 -10.74
C LEU A 156 11.46 -2.66 -10.63
N THR A 157 10.94 -3.22 -11.73
CA THR A 157 10.36 -4.57 -11.71
C THR A 157 11.39 -5.62 -11.35
N GLU A 158 12.55 -5.62 -12.01
CA GLU A 158 13.62 -6.60 -11.77
C GLU A 158 14.14 -6.53 -10.34
N GLU A 159 14.39 -5.31 -9.85
CA GLU A 159 14.86 -5.11 -8.47
C GLU A 159 13.83 -5.53 -7.44
N PHE A 160 12.55 -5.23 -7.68
CA PHE A 160 11.47 -5.65 -6.78
C PHE A 160 11.31 -7.17 -6.76
N GLU A 161 11.32 -7.83 -7.93
CA GLU A 161 11.20 -9.29 -7.99
C GLU A 161 12.40 -9.98 -7.35
N ASN A 162 13.61 -9.42 -7.49
CA ASN A 162 14.79 -9.95 -6.83
C ASN A 162 14.72 -9.83 -5.30
N GLU A 163 14.19 -8.73 -4.76
CA GLU A 163 14.01 -8.56 -3.31
C GLU A 163 12.90 -9.43 -2.72
N THR A 164 11.96 -9.92 -3.54
CA THR A 164 10.74 -10.61 -3.06
C THR A 164 10.66 -12.09 -3.42
N ARG A 165 11.65 -12.60 -4.16
CA ARG A 165 11.68 -13.98 -4.66
C ARG A 165 11.54 -15.03 -3.56
N ASP A 166 12.08 -14.76 -2.39
CA ASP A 166 12.11 -15.70 -1.26
C ASP A 166 10.96 -15.44 -0.26
N ASP A 167 10.06 -14.49 -0.53
CA ASP A 167 8.91 -14.25 0.34
C ASP A 167 7.92 -15.43 0.27
N PRO A 168 7.40 -15.94 1.41
CA PRO A 168 6.49 -17.09 1.44
C PRO A 168 5.20 -16.94 0.62
N ILE A 169 4.80 -15.70 0.27
CA ILE A 169 3.61 -15.45 -0.55
C ILE A 169 3.96 -14.99 -1.98
N TYR A 170 5.20 -15.19 -2.43
CA TYR A 170 5.61 -14.94 -3.81
C TYR A 170 4.77 -15.78 -4.82
N PRO A 171 4.34 -15.21 -5.97
CA PRO A 171 4.55 -13.83 -6.41
C PRO A 171 3.62 -12.82 -5.71
N LEU A 172 4.20 -11.74 -5.18
CA LEU A 172 3.46 -10.71 -4.44
C LEU A 172 2.51 -9.90 -5.34
N LEU A 173 2.95 -9.53 -6.53
CA LEU A 173 2.22 -8.64 -7.42
C LEU A 173 2.01 -9.29 -8.78
N LEU A 174 0.84 -9.03 -9.38
CA LEU A 174 0.56 -9.45 -10.75
C LEU A 174 1.40 -8.64 -11.75
N PRO A 175 1.77 -9.22 -12.91
CA PRO A 175 2.54 -8.50 -13.95
C PRO A 175 1.96 -7.14 -14.36
N LYS A 176 0.62 -7.04 -14.40
CA LYS A 176 -0.07 -5.77 -14.70
C LYS A 176 0.21 -4.68 -13.67
N VAL A 177 0.37 -5.03 -12.40
CA VAL A 177 0.68 -4.07 -11.33
C VAL A 177 2.10 -3.53 -11.51
N PHE A 178 3.07 -4.39 -11.84
CA PHE A 178 4.43 -3.96 -12.16
C PHE A 178 4.49 -2.99 -13.34
N LEU A 179 3.76 -3.28 -14.42
CA LEU A 179 3.67 -2.37 -15.56
C LEU A 179 3.13 -0.98 -15.14
N GLN A 180 2.13 -0.95 -14.27
CA GLN A 180 1.57 0.30 -13.74
C GLN A 180 2.56 1.04 -12.83
N MET A 181 3.27 0.34 -11.95
CA MET A 181 4.29 0.93 -11.09
C MET A 181 5.43 1.55 -11.91
N GLN A 182 5.93 0.82 -12.91
CA GLN A 182 6.99 1.30 -13.79
C GLN A 182 6.55 2.53 -14.60
N ALA A 183 5.32 2.52 -15.13
CA ALA A 183 4.76 3.67 -15.86
C ALA A 183 4.66 4.92 -14.97
N ARG A 184 4.16 4.76 -13.74
CA ARG A 184 4.07 5.85 -12.75
C ARG A 184 5.43 6.44 -12.39
N LEU A 185 6.43 5.58 -12.19
CA LEU A 185 7.80 6.04 -11.92
C LEU A 185 8.36 6.86 -13.08
N LYS A 186 8.15 6.41 -14.32
CA LYS A 186 8.61 7.13 -15.52
C LYS A 186 7.92 8.49 -15.66
N GLU A 187 6.63 8.58 -15.36
CA GLU A 187 5.90 9.84 -15.39
C GLU A 187 6.41 10.82 -14.34
N LEU A 188 6.67 10.35 -13.12
CA LEU A 188 7.24 11.16 -12.06
C LEU A 188 8.63 11.70 -12.44
N VAL A 189 9.49 10.84 -12.99
CA VAL A 189 10.82 11.23 -13.48
C VAL A 189 10.71 12.25 -14.62
N SER A 190 9.78 12.05 -15.56
CA SER A 190 9.56 12.99 -16.67
C SER A 190 9.10 14.37 -16.18
N PHE A 191 8.31 14.40 -15.11
CA PHE A 191 7.91 15.66 -14.49
C PHE A 191 9.07 16.35 -13.75
N LEU A 192 9.94 15.59 -13.09
CA LEU A 192 11.16 16.15 -12.48
C LEU A 192 12.11 16.72 -13.55
N ASP A 193 12.28 16.03 -14.67
CA ASP A 193 13.05 16.54 -15.83
C ASP A 193 12.45 17.87 -16.32
N PHE A 194 11.13 17.99 -16.39
CA PHE A 194 10.45 19.24 -16.70
C PHE A 194 10.77 20.34 -15.67
N CYS A 195 10.67 20.07 -14.36
CA CYS A 195 11.01 21.04 -13.33
C CYS A 195 12.47 21.51 -13.43
N ILE A 196 13.41 20.58 -13.66
CA ILE A 196 14.85 20.88 -13.78
C ILE A 196 15.11 21.75 -15.01
N ALA A 197 14.47 21.45 -16.14
CA ALA A 197 14.61 22.26 -17.36
C ALA A 197 14.13 23.71 -17.18
N HIS A 198 13.14 23.96 -16.32
CA HIS A 198 12.55 25.28 -16.12
C HIS A 198 13.15 26.07 -14.94
N LYS A 199 13.58 25.39 -13.87
CA LYS A 199 14.05 26.02 -12.63
C LYS A 199 15.55 25.82 -12.36
N GLY A 200 16.23 24.91 -13.05
CA GLY A 200 17.60 24.51 -12.73
C GLY A 200 17.64 23.41 -11.66
N LEU A 201 18.69 22.59 -11.69
CA LEU A 201 18.82 21.42 -10.81
C LEU A 201 18.92 21.83 -9.34
N GLU A 202 19.71 22.87 -9.05
CA GLU A 202 19.96 23.40 -7.72
C GLU A 202 18.72 23.98 -7.02
N ASN A 203 17.70 24.37 -7.79
CA ASN A 203 16.45 24.91 -7.26
C ASN A 203 15.36 23.84 -7.10
N VAL A 204 15.57 22.65 -7.67
CA VAL A 204 14.62 21.52 -7.62
C VAL A 204 15.08 20.45 -6.63
N VAL A 205 16.37 20.15 -6.59
CA VAL A 205 16.93 19.07 -5.77
C VAL A 205 17.67 19.66 -4.57
N PHE A 206 17.11 19.44 -3.37
CA PHE A 206 17.69 19.89 -2.10
C PHE A 206 18.17 18.69 -1.27
N ASP A 207 19.08 18.92 -0.32
CA ASP A 207 19.56 17.87 0.59
C ASP A 207 18.65 17.71 1.83
#